data_AF-A0A971BT71-F1
#
_entry.id   AF-A0A971BT71-F1
#
_cell.length_a   1.000
_cell.length_b   1.000
_cell.length_c   1.000
_cell.angle_alpha   90.00
_cell.angle_beta   90.00
_cell.angle_gamma   90.00
#
_symmetry.space_group_name_H-M   'P 1'
#
loop_
_entity.id
_entity.type
_entity.pdbx_description
1 polymer ?
#
loop_
_entity_poly.entity_id
_entity_poly.type
_entity_poly.pdbx_seq_one_letter_code
_entity_poly.pdbx_strand_id
1 'polypeptide(L)'
;MSFKRLILCLIASFTILVILPDGTFGTIESASNAVSWRQASIPSQGAENGWLLANGSDITCLASDSRGILYAGVTGLSSNLYRSSDDGKSWQAVGSGTDTIIDMVVTADDTLYSATTYQIYKCINDTNMVVASLSSRLTDPDTVISSIDVSPYNGGYAILVGTKNQNNGQFGGVYVIYGDVLMQWQDLGLAGC
;
A
#
# COMPACT_ATOMS: atom_id res chain seq x y z
N MET A 1 57.48 -1.59 -42.17
CA MET A 1 56.79 -2.29 -43.29
C MET A 1 57.62 -3.50 -43.70
N SER A 2 57.23 -4.70 -43.24
CA SER A 2 57.76 -5.97 -43.74
C SER A 2 56.81 -7.11 -43.32
N PHE A 3 56.78 -8.14 -44.15
CA PHE A 3 55.73 -9.11 -44.40
C PHE A 3 56.18 -10.49 -43.86
N LYS A 4 55.39 -11.18 -43.02
CA LYS A 4 55.47 -12.64 -42.76
C LYS A 4 54.06 -13.15 -42.43
N ARG A 5 53.37 -13.85 -43.34
CA ARG A 5 53.30 -15.34 -43.49
C ARG A 5 52.81 -16.01 -42.20
N LEU A 6 51.86 -16.95 -42.14
CA LEU A 6 51.06 -17.77 -43.07
C LEU A 6 50.18 -18.66 -42.14
N ILE A 7 49.04 -19.20 -42.59
CA ILE A 7 48.52 -20.58 -42.36
C ILE A 7 46.98 -20.64 -42.25
N LEU A 8 46.41 -21.37 -43.22
CA LEU A 8 45.05 -21.90 -43.28
C LEU A 8 44.71 -22.79 -42.07
N CYS A 9 43.47 -22.73 -41.59
CA CYS A 9 42.86 -23.91 -40.97
C CYS A 9 41.36 -23.98 -41.28
N LEU A 10 40.93 -25.22 -41.49
CA LEU A 10 39.80 -25.68 -42.28
C LEU A 10 38.81 -26.31 -41.30
N ILE A 11 37.58 -25.78 -41.16
CA ILE A 11 36.47 -26.53 -40.56
C ILE A 11 35.19 -26.22 -41.32
N ALA A 12 34.82 -27.16 -42.19
CA ALA A 12 33.46 -27.32 -42.64
C ALA A 12 32.61 -27.83 -41.47
N SER A 13 31.48 -27.19 -41.20
CA SER A 13 30.41 -27.83 -40.44
C SER A 13 29.07 -27.50 -41.07
N PHE A 14 28.30 -28.56 -41.20
CA PHE A 14 27.14 -28.77 -42.04
C PHE A 14 25.90 -28.30 -41.29
N THR A 15 25.11 -27.36 -41.83
CA THR A 15 23.75 -27.14 -41.33
C THR A 15 22.75 -27.00 -42.46
N ILE A 16 21.71 -27.82 -42.35
CA ILE A 16 20.65 -28.12 -43.30
C ILE A 16 19.73 -26.91 -43.47
N LEU A 17 19.46 -26.55 -44.72
CA LEU A 17 18.44 -25.58 -45.12
C LEU A 17 17.05 -26.21 -44.94
N VAL A 18 16.26 -25.70 -43.99
CA VAL A 18 14.82 -26.01 -43.90
C VAL A 18 14.06 -24.77 -44.37
N ILE A 19 13.39 -24.91 -45.52
CA ILE A 19 12.41 -23.94 -46.03
C ILE A 19 11.09 -24.21 -45.29
N LEU A 20 10.55 -23.21 -44.60
CA LEU A 20 9.16 -23.20 -44.15
C LEU A 20 8.42 -22.01 -44.79
N PRO A 21 7.11 -22.16 -45.10
CA PRO A 21 6.38 -21.27 -46.00
C PRO A 21 6.17 -19.89 -45.39
N ASP A 22 6.07 -18.86 -46.24
CA ASP A 22 5.71 -17.48 -45.92
C ASP A 22 4.34 -17.41 -45.24
N GLY A 23 4.31 -17.70 -43.93
CA GLY A 23 3.24 -17.31 -43.05
C GLY A 23 3.42 -15.84 -42.74
N THR A 24 2.60 -14.99 -43.35
CA THR A 24 2.40 -13.62 -42.88
C THR A 24 1.84 -13.68 -41.47
N PHE A 25 2.72 -13.75 -40.47
CA PHE A 25 2.37 -13.44 -39.11
C PHE A 25 2.10 -11.95 -39.08
N GLY A 26 0.83 -11.58 -39.20
CA GLY A 26 0.37 -10.30 -38.67
C GLY A 26 0.73 -10.32 -37.19
N THR A 27 1.82 -9.64 -36.83
CA THR A 27 2.09 -9.35 -35.43
C THR A 27 0.94 -8.47 -34.98
N ILE A 28 0.00 -9.08 -34.27
CA ILE A 28 -0.91 -8.33 -33.43
C ILE A 28 0.01 -7.64 -32.43
N GLU A 29 0.28 -6.35 -32.64
CA GLU A 29 0.88 -5.51 -31.63
C GLU A 29 -0.08 -5.57 -30.44
N SER A 30 0.24 -6.42 -29.46
CA SER A 30 -0.21 -6.21 -28.11
C SER A 30 0.37 -4.85 -27.74
N ALA A 31 -0.44 -3.79 -27.86
CA ALA A 31 -0.13 -2.47 -27.32
C ALA A 31 0.45 -2.71 -25.93
N SER A 32 1.76 -2.47 -25.80
CA SER A 32 2.49 -2.87 -24.60
C SER A 32 2.04 -1.96 -23.47
N ASN A 33 0.97 -2.36 -22.77
CA ASN A 33 0.62 -1.85 -21.45
C ASN A 33 1.65 -2.33 -20.42
N ALA A 34 2.92 -2.36 -20.80
CA ALA A 34 4.02 -2.81 -19.98
C ALA A 34 4.23 -1.76 -18.90
N VAL A 35 3.73 -2.05 -17.71
CA VAL A 35 3.99 -1.26 -16.51
C VAL A 35 5.48 -1.37 -16.20
N SER A 36 6.18 -0.25 -16.17
CA SER A 36 7.59 -0.18 -15.79
C SER A 36 7.74 0.41 -14.40
N TRP A 37 8.55 -0.21 -13.56
CA TRP A 37 8.96 0.38 -12.29
C TRP A 37 9.86 1.58 -12.55
N ARG A 38 9.60 2.68 -11.85
CA ARG A 38 10.48 3.84 -11.79
C ARG A 38 10.55 4.33 -10.36
N GLN A 39 11.76 4.53 -9.86
CA GLN A 39 11.95 5.20 -8.57
C GLN A 39 11.34 6.60 -8.66
N ALA A 40 10.45 6.94 -7.73
CA ALA A 40 9.92 8.29 -7.62
C ALA A 40 11.09 9.27 -7.47
N SER A 41 11.06 10.38 -8.22
CA SER A 41 12.06 11.42 -8.10
C SER A 41 11.95 12.05 -6.72
N ILE A 42 12.77 11.58 -5.78
CA ILE A 42 13.00 12.27 -4.53
C ILE A 42 13.81 13.55 -4.87
N PRO A 43 13.34 14.76 -4.53
CA PRO A 43 14.17 15.97 -4.62
C PRO A 43 15.60 15.74 -4.10
N SER A 44 16.62 16.23 -4.79
CA SER A 44 18.00 16.12 -4.29
C SER A 44 18.30 17.09 -3.12
N GLN A 45 17.39 18.02 -2.80
CA GLN A 45 17.60 19.14 -1.87
C GLN A 45 16.32 19.62 -1.13
N GLY A 46 15.57 18.72 -0.50
CA GLY A 46 14.46 19.14 0.37
C GLY A 46 14.96 19.51 1.76
N ALA A 47 14.24 20.39 2.47
CA ALA A 47 14.59 20.82 3.82
C ALA A 47 14.66 19.63 4.81
N GLU A 48 15.52 19.71 5.84
CA GLU A 48 15.75 18.67 6.86
C GLU A 48 14.48 18.12 7.55
N ASN A 49 13.35 18.82 7.45
CA ASN A 49 12.06 18.46 8.07
C ASN A 49 10.96 18.03 7.07
N GLY A 50 11.25 17.97 5.76
CA GLY A 50 10.29 17.65 4.70
C GLY A 50 10.41 16.24 4.11
N TRP A 51 11.28 15.41 4.70
CA TRP A 51 11.67 14.11 4.18
C TRP A 51 11.21 12.97 5.07
N LEU A 52 10.74 11.90 4.43
CA LEU A 52 10.12 10.78 5.13
C LEU A 52 11.07 9.59 5.37
N LEU A 53 12.18 9.50 4.64
CA LEU A 53 13.09 8.35 4.69
C LEU A 53 14.34 8.67 5.53
N ALA A 54 14.13 8.94 6.82
CA ALA A 54 15.23 9.03 7.77
C ALA A 54 15.84 7.64 8.04
N ASN A 55 17.06 7.61 8.58
CA ASN A 55 17.65 6.34 9.00
C ASN A 55 16.78 5.70 10.10
N GLY A 56 16.36 4.44 9.89
CA GLY A 56 15.53 3.71 10.85
C GLY A 56 14.02 3.92 10.68
N SER A 57 13.57 4.67 9.67
CA SER A 57 12.14 4.76 9.31
C SER A 57 11.78 3.84 8.15
N ASP A 58 10.52 3.41 8.11
CA ASP A 58 9.97 2.60 7.02
C ASP A 58 8.55 3.02 6.65
N ILE A 59 8.18 2.85 5.38
CA ILE A 59 6.84 3.14 4.85
C ILE A 59 6.00 1.87 4.90
N THR A 60 4.92 1.88 5.67
CA THR A 60 4.10 0.68 5.89
C THR A 60 2.88 0.61 4.98
N CYS A 61 2.37 1.76 4.54
CA CYS A 61 1.22 1.84 3.65
C CYS A 61 1.19 3.19 2.92
N LEU A 62 0.54 3.21 1.76
CA LEU A 62 0.38 4.40 0.92
C LEU A 62 -1.08 4.51 0.49
N ALA A 63 -1.59 5.74 0.42
CA ALA A 63 -2.90 6.03 -0.13
C ALA A 63 -2.90 7.40 -0.85
N SER A 64 -3.88 7.63 -1.71
CA SER A 64 -4.07 8.93 -2.35
C SER A 64 -5.55 9.27 -2.45
N ASP A 65 -5.88 10.54 -2.29
CA ASP A 65 -7.26 11.04 -2.48
C ASP A 65 -7.53 11.53 -3.91
N SER A 66 -8.78 11.90 -4.20
CA SER A 66 -9.19 12.34 -5.55
C SER A 66 -8.58 13.68 -5.97
N ARG A 67 -8.01 14.44 -5.03
CA ARG A 67 -7.33 15.72 -5.24
C ARG A 67 -5.83 15.55 -5.49
N GLY A 68 -5.31 14.32 -5.42
CA GLY A 68 -3.89 14.02 -5.59
C GLY A 68 -3.07 14.21 -4.32
N ILE A 69 -3.72 14.36 -3.17
CA ILE A 69 -3.03 14.33 -1.88
C ILE A 69 -2.55 12.91 -1.62
N LEU A 70 -1.26 12.79 -1.26
CA LEU A 70 -0.64 11.52 -0.92
C LEU A 70 -0.59 11.36 0.59
N TYR A 71 -0.79 10.14 1.05
CA TYR A 71 -0.67 9.75 2.45
C TYR A 71 0.29 8.58 2.58
N ALA A 72 1.10 8.60 3.63
CA ALA A 72 2.06 7.55 3.94
C ALA A 72 2.00 7.19 5.42
N GLY A 73 1.76 5.93 5.71
CA GLY A 73 1.97 5.35 7.04
C GLY A 73 3.44 5.09 7.25
N VAL A 74 3.98 5.49 8.40
CA VAL A 74 5.42 5.48 8.67
C VAL A 74 5.72 4.95 10.06
N THR A 75 6.82 4.22 10.18
CA THR A 75 7.40 3.80 11.47
C THR A 75 8.77 4.44 11.67
N GLY A 76 9.24 4.50 12.91
CA GLY A 76 10.58 5.02 13.23
C GLY A 76 10.70 6.56 13.26
N LEU A 77 9.59 7.28 13.04
CA LEU A 77 9.52 8.74 13.16
C LEU A 77 8.61 9.17 14.32
N SER A 78 8.50 10.48 14.55
CA SER A 78 7.67 11.08 15.61
C SER A 78 6.16 11.07 15.30
N SER A 79 5.78 10.77 14.06
CA SER A 79 4.39 10.59 13.64
C SER A 79 4.26 9.31 12.83
N ASN A 80 3.09 8.69 12.88
CA ASN A 80 2.77 7.47 12.13
C ASN A 80 2.08 7.73 10.78
N LEU A 81 1.65 8.96 10.51
CA LEU A 81 0.97 9.35 9.27
C LEU A 81 1.52 10.68 8.77
N TYR A 82 1.92 10.68 7.51
CA TYR A 82 2.36 11.87 6.81
C TYR A 82 1.54 12.09 5.54
N ARG A 83 1.44 13.36 5.14
CA ARG A 83 0.70 13.81 3.99
C ARG A 83 1.58 14.65 3.07
N SER A 84 1.40 14.53 1.77
CA SER A 84 1.98 15.43 0.77
C SER A 84 0.89 16.02 -0.13
N SER A 85 1.00 17.32 -0.42
CA SER A 85 0.12 18.03 -1.34
C SER A 85 0.82 18.57 -2.59
N ASP A 86 2.05 18.12 -2.84
CA ASP A 86 2.92 18.62 -3.90
C ASP A 86 3.59 17.50 -4.69
N ASP A 87 2.84 16.41 -4.94
CA ASP A 87 3.30 15.19 -5.63
C ASP A 87 4.43 14.44 -4.90
N GLY A 88 4.44 14.50 -3.57
CA GLY A 88 5.45 13.80 -2.75
C GLY A 88 6.78 14.54 -2.61
N LYS A 89 6.86 15.81 -3.04
CA LYS A 89 8.09 16.63 -2.93
C LYS A 89 8.36 17.06 -1.49
N SER A 90 7.32 17.30 -0.70
CA SER A 90 7.39 17.55 0.75
C SER A 90 6.29 16.82 1.51
N TRP A 91 6.58 16.47 2.76
CA TRP A 91 5.69 15.72 3.63
C TRP A 91 5.49 16.43 4.97
N GLN A 92 4.25 16.48 5.43
CA GLN A 92 3.87 17.03 6.74
C GLN A 92 3.29 15.93 7.63
N ALA A 93 3.67 15.92 8.91
CA ALA A 93 3.10 15.01 9.89
C ALA A 93 1.63 15.39 10.16
N VAL A 94 0.73 14.44 10.03
CA VAL A 94 -0.71 14.60 10.36
C VAL A 94 -1.21 13.49 11.29
N GLY A 95 -0.39 12.49 11.57
CA GLY A 95 -0.70 11.42 12.52
C GLY A 95 -0.67 11.90 13.96
N SER A 96 -1.49 11.26 14.80
CA SER A 96 -1.69 11.60 16.21
C SER A 96 -0.92 10.69 17.18
N GLY A 97 0.02 9.89 16.68
CA GLY A 97 0.81 8.95 17.47
C GLY A 97 1.91 8.29 16.65
N THR A 98 2.53 7.25 17.19
CA THR A 98 3.64 6.50 16.57
C THR A 98 3.30 5.03 16.32
N ASP A 99 2.09 4.59 16.65
CA ASP A 99 1.65 3.22 16.41
C ASP A 99 1.60 2.94 14.91
N THR A 100 2.16 1.82 14.49
CA THR A 100 2.23 1.42 13.09
C THR A 100 0.84 1.39 12.46
N ILE A 101 0.67 2.13 11.36
CA ILE A 101 -0.50 2.01 10.51
C ILE A 101 -0.35 0.75 9.67
N ILE A 102 -1.32 -0.14 9.79
CA ILE A 102 -1.36 -1.43 9.11
C ILE A 102 -2.19 -1.37 7.83
N ASP A 103 -3.15 -0.45 7.74
CA ASP A 103 -4.04 -0.34 6.59
C ASP A 103 -4.65 1.08 6.49
N MET A 104 -4.98 1.51 5.27
CA MET A 104 -5.51 2.83 4.96
C MET A 104 -6.54 2.77 3.83
N VAL A 105 -7.66 3.46 4.00
CA VAL A 105 -8.75 3.55 3.01
C VAL A 105 -9.16 5.01 2.86
N VAL A 106 -9.12 5.51 1.62
CA VAL A 106 -9.65 6.83 1.28
C VAL A 106 -11.03 6.68 0.67
N THR A 107 -12.00 7.38 1.24
CA THR A 107 -13.38 7.36 0.79
C THR A 107 -13.64 8.36 -0.33
N ALA A 108 -14.83 8.30 -0.94
CA ALA A 108 -15.20 9.14 -2.08
C ALA A 108 -15.27 10.65 -1.78
N ASP A 109 -15.36 11.04 -0.50
CA ASP A 109 -15.31 12.45 -0.06
C ASP A 109 -13.92 12.89 0.41
N ASP A 110 -12.88 12.13 0.06
CA ASP A 110 -11.48 12.35 0.44
C ASP A 110 -11.21 12.24 1.96
N THR A 111 -12.13 11.65 2.74
CA THR A 111 -11.82 11.24 4.12
C THR A 111 -10.92 10.01 4.11
N LEU A 112 -9.79 10.08 4.82
CA LEU A 112 -8.92 8.95 5.08
C LEU A 112 -9.32 8.24 6.38
N TYR A 113 -9.50 6.94 6.33
CA TYR A 113 -9.51 6.06 7.50
C TYR A 113 -8.20 5.28 7.54
N SER A 114 -7.64 5.13 8.74
CA SER A 114 -6.42 4.34 8.93
C SER A 114 -6.55 3.47 10.17
N ALA A 115 -5.95 2.28 10.12
CA ALA A 115 -5.97 1.34 11.22
C ALA A 115 -4.56 1.13 11.78
N THR A 116 -4.45 1.07 13.09
CA THR A 116 -3.33 0.48 13.81
C THR A 116 -3.74 -0.88 14.36
N THR A 117 -2.87 -1.53 15.13
CA THR A 117 -3.16 -2.81 15.80
C THR A 117 -4.46 -2.78 16.63
N TYR A 118 -4.81 -1.63 17.21
CA TYR A 118 -5.93 -1.53 18.16
C TYR A 118 -6.88 -0.35 17.90
N GLN A 119 -6.54 0.58 17.02
CA GLN A 119 -7.32 1.80 16.84
C GLN A 119 -7.59 2.06 15.37
N ILE A 120 -8.76 2.64 15.11
CA ILE A 120 -9.13 3.17 13.81
C ILE A 120 -9.22 4.68 13.97
N TYR A 121 -8.56 5.36 13.05
CA TYR A 121 -8.48 6.79 12.95
C TYR A 121 -9.24 7.28 11.72
N LYS A 122 -9.73 8.51 11.81
CA LYS A 122 -10.32 9.27 10.72
C LYS A 122 -9.53 10.57 10.57
N CYS A 123 -9.01 10.83 9.38
CA CYS A 123 -8.30 12.05 9.04
C CYS A 123 -9.13 12.90 8.07
N ILE A 124 -9.43 14.14 8.48
CA ILE A 124 -10.12 15.15 7.67
C ILE A 124 -9.28 16.42 7.69
N ASN A 125 -8.85 16.91 6.52
CA ASN A 125 -8.13 18.19 6.38
C ASN A 125 -7.03 18.37 7.45
N ASP A 126 -6.12 17.40 7.56
CA ASP A 126 -5.00 17.33 8.51
C ASP A 126 -5.35 17.03 9.98
N THR A 127 -6.63 16.92 10.33
CA THR A 127 -7.06 16.51 11.66
C THR A 127 -7.26 15.00 11.72
N ASN A 128 -6.38 14.30 12.43
CA ASN A 128 -6.47 12.86 12.65
C ASN A 128 -7.04 12.54 14.04
N MET A 129 -8.18 11.85 14.10
CA MET A 129 -8.90 11.54 15.33
C MET A 129 -9.22 10.06 15.45
N VAL A 130 -9.12 9.50 16.66
CA VAL A 130 -9.57 8.13 16.95
C VAL A 130 -11.09 8.09 16.80
N VAL A 131 -11.59 7.15 16.00
CA VAL A 131 -13.03 6.91 15.79
C VAL A 131 -13.48 5.58 16.38
N ALA A 132 -12.60 4.60 16.47
CA ALA A 132 -12.89 3.36 17.18
C ALA A 132 -11.62 2.79 17.82
N SER A 133 -11.80 2.11 18.94
CA SER A 133 -10.77 1.28 19.56
C SER A 133 -11.30 -0.13 19.69
N LEU A 134 -10.47 -1.11 19.34
CA LEU A 134 -10.74 -2.49 19.66
C LEU A 134 -10.74 -2.64 21.19
N SER A 135 -11.79 -3.23 21.73
CA SER A 135 -11.95 -3.39 23.18
C SER A 135 -12.09 -4.86 23.54
N SER A 136 -11.47 -5.28 24.65
CA SER A 136 -11.54 -6.65 25.19
C SER A 136 -12.95 -7.08 25.62
N ARG A 137 -13.94 -6.17 25.59
CA ARG A 137 -15.35 -6.51 25.80
C ARG A 137 -16.00 -7.21 24.61
N LEU A 138 -15.38 -7.14 23.44
CA LEU A 138 -15.94 -7.61 22.17
C LEU A 138 -15.13 -8.75 21.55
N THR A 139 -13.90 -8.93 21.99
CA THR A 139 -12.93 -9.87 21.44
C THR A 139 -12.10 -10.48 22.55
N ASP A 140 -11.46 -11.62 22.28
CA ASP A 140 -10.39 -12.13 23.14
C ASP A 140 -9.29 -11.06 23.32
N PRO A 141 -8.59 -11.04 24.47
CA PRO A 141 -7.58 -10.03 24.79
C PRO A 141 -6.41 -9.99 23.80
N ASP A 142 -6.15 -11.08 23.09
CA ASP A 142 -5.06 -11.21 22.11
C ASP A 142 -5.53 -10.91 20.67
N THR A 143 -6.74 -10.38 20.50
CA THR A 143 -7.28 -10.01 19.19
C THR A 143 -6.73 -8.64 18.78
N VAL A 144 -6.30 -8.54 17.53
CA VAL A 144 -5.81 -7.31 16.91
C VAL A 144 -6.50 -7.06 15.58
N ILE A 145 -6.52 -5.80 15.16
CA ILE A 145 -6.94 -5.44 13.80
C ILE A 145 -5.89 -5.94 12.81
N SER A 146 -6.34 -6.46 11.68
CA SER A 146 -5.48 -6.92 10.58
C SER A 146 -5.73 -6.17 9.27
N SER A 147 -6.94 -5.64 9.05
CA SER A 147 -7.30 -4.89 7.86
C SER A 147 -8.59 -4.09 8.09
N ILE A 148 -8.82 -3.07 7.28
CA ILE A 148 -10.08 -2.34 7.22
C ILE A 148 -10.55 -2.16 5.77
N ASP A 149 -11.86 -2.06 5.58
CA ASP A 149 -12.47 -1.57 4.34
C ASP A 149 -13.60 -0.61 4.68
N VAL A 150 -13.86 0.38 3.84
CA VAL A 150 -14.81 1.45 4.13
C VAL A 150 -15.77 1.64 2.96
N SER A 151 -17.06 1.58 3.25
CA SER A 151 -18.11 1.72 2.24
C SER A 151 -19.19 2.71 2.67
N PRO A 152 -19.84 3.42 1.72
CA PRO A 152 -20.96 4.31 2.05
C PRO A 152 -22.11 3.53 2.71
N TYR A 153 -22.68 4.08 3.78
CA TYR A 153 -23.81 3.49 4.50
C TYR A 153 -24.67 4.57 5.15
N ASN A 154 -25.98 4.59 4.85
CA ASN A 154 -26.98 5.49 5.44
C ASN A 154 -26.57 6.98 5.51
N GLY A 155 -25.92 7.49 4.47
CA GLY A 155 -25.45 8.89 4.41
C GLY A 155 -24.16 9.17 5.18
N GLY A 156 -23.54 8.14 5.76
CA GLY A 156 -22.18 8.14 6.29
C GLY A 156 -21.39 6.96 5.71
N TYR A 157 -20.58 6.31 6.56
CA TYR A 157 -19.78 5.15 6.17
C TYR A 157 -19.93 4.01 7.17
N ALA A 158 -19.82 2.78 6.66
CA ALA A 158 -19.58 1.58 7.43
C ALA A 158 -18.12 1.17 7.25
N ILE A 159 -17.46 0.83 8.36
CA ILE A 159 -16.08 0.36 8.38
C ILE A 159 -16.13 -1.13 8.68
N LEU A 160 -15.78 -1.95 7.69
CA LEU A 160 -15.51 -3.37 7.89
C LEU A 160 -14.11 -3.51 8.48
N VAL A 161 -13.98 -4.36 9.48
CA VAL A 161 -12.74 -4.57 10.23
C VAL A 161 -12.45 -6.05 10.29
N GLY A 162 -11.35 -6.45 9.65
CA GLY A 162 -10.76 -7.76 9.84
C GLY A 162 -9.97 -7.78 11.14
N THR A 163 -10.15 -8.82 11.94
CA THR A 163 -9.32 -9.06 13.11
C THR A 163 -8.61 -10.40 12.99
N LYS A 164 -7.54 -10.57 13.76
CA LYS A 164 -6.85 -11.84 13.96
C LYS A 164 -6.47 -11.99 15.43
N ASN A 165 -6.42 -13.22 15.92
CA ASN A 165 -5.84 -13.50 17.22
C ASN A 165 -4.32 -13.68 17.08
N GLN A 166 -3.54 -13.19 18.04
CA GLN A 166 -2.08 -13.32 18.04
C GLN A 166 -1.60 -14.72 18.46
N ASN A 167 -2.46 -15.54 19.07
CA ASN A 167 -2.14 -16.90 19.48
C ASN A 167 -2.40 -17.92 18.37
N ASN A 168 -1.49 -18.88 18.23
CA ASN A 168 -1.70 -20.03 17.33
C ASN A 168 -2.92 -20.84 17.77
N GLY A 169 -3.96 -20.86 16.93
CA GLY A 169 -5.13 -21.74 17.11
C GLY A 169 -6.43 -21.02 17.51
N GLN A 170 -6.42 -19.70 17.68
CA GLN A 170 -7.64 -18.90 17.83
C GLN A 170 -7.90 -18.12 16.53
N PHE A 171 -9.16 -18.07 16.10
CA PHE A 171 -9.54 -17.44 14.83
C PHE A 171 -9.82 -15.95 15.02
N GLY A 172 -9.56 -15.19 13.95
CA GLY A 172 -10.02 -13.81 13.84
C GLY A 172 -11.51 -13.73 13.51
N GLY A 173 -11.99 -12.51 13.30
CA GLY A 173 -13.37 -12.26 12.88
C GLY A 173 -13.46 -11.09 11.91
N VAL A 174 -14.69 -10.82 11.47
CA VAL A 174 -15.02 -9.62 10.72
C VAL A 174 -16.09 -8.87 11.48
N TYR A 175 -15.80 -7.61 11.77
CA TYR A 175 -16.70 -6.72 12.47
C TYR A 175 -17.06 -5.55 11.56
N VAL A 176 -18.16 -4.89 11.87
CA VAL A 176 -18.56 -3.65 11.21
C VAL A 176 -18.77 -2.55 12.24
N ILE A 177 -18.36 -1.33 11.91
CA ILE A 177 -18.63 -0.11 12.66
C ILE A 177 -19.46 0.80 11.78
N TYR A 178 -20.65 1.16 12.22
CA TYR A 178 -21.49 2.12 11.51
C TYR A 178 -21.24 3.53 12.01
N GLY A 179 -21.16 4.49 11.08
CA GLY A 179 -20.93 5.90 11.37
C GLY A 179 -22.14 6.68 11.91
N ASP A 180 -23.20 6.04 12.37
CA ASP A 180 -24.29 6.70 13.10
C ASP A 180 -24.01 6.78 14.61
N VAL A 181 -24.87 7.49 15.34
CA VAL A 181 -24.63 8.23 16.60
C VAL A 181 -23.93 7.45 17.74
N LEU A 182 -23.77 6.15 17.62
CA LEU A 182 -22.87 5.36 18.43
C LEU A 182 -22.11 4.41 17.50
N MET A 183 -20.83 4.72 17.21
CA MET A 183 -19.90 3.81 16.52
C MET A 183 -19.74 2.53 17.32
N GLN A 184 -20.63 1.57 17.09
CA GLN A 184 -20.71 0.31 17.78
C GLN A 184 -20.18 -0.78 16.86
N TRP A 185 -19.27 -1.57 17.41
CA TRP A 185 -18.81 -2.79 16.78
C TRP A 185 -19.95 -3.80 16.75
N GLN A 186 -20.24 -4.34 15.57
CA GLN A 186 -21.11 -5.49 15.39
C GLN A 186 -20.29 -6.63 14.79
N ASP A 187 -20.30 -7.78 15.48
CA ASP A 187 -19.75 -9.03 14.93
C ASP A 187 -20.68 -9.56 13.83
N LEU A 188 -20.11 -9.92 12.68
CA LEU A 188 -20.82 -10.49 11.55
C LEU A 188 -20.96 -12.03 11.64
N GLY A 189 -20.42 -12.66 12.68
CA GLY A 189 -20.51 -14.11 12.89
C GLY A 189 -19.70 -14.92 11.88
N LEU A 190 -18.68 -14.29 11.27
CA LEU A 190 -17.78 -14.90 10.29
C LEU A 190 -16.50 -15.46 10.93
N ALA A 191 -16.41 -15.48 12.26
CA ALA A 191 -15.28 -16.08 12.95
C ALA A 191 -15.25 -17.61 12.75
N GLY A 192 -14.06 -18.16 12.49
CA GLY A 192 -13.84 -19.60 12.35
C GLY A 192 -13.97 -20.34 13.69
N CYS A 193 -14.43 -21.59 13.66
CA CYS A 193 -14.51 -22.51 14.80
C CYS A 193 -13.18 -23.21 15.08
#